data_AF-A0A845Y1Z6-F1
#
_entry.id   AF-A0A845Y1Z6-F1
#
_cell.length_a   1.000
_cell.length_b   1.000
_cell.length_c   1.000
_cell.angle_alpha   90.00
_cell.angle_beta   90.00
_cell.angle_gamma   90.00
#
_symmetry.space_group_name_H-M   'P 1'
#
loop_
_entity.id
_entity.type
_entity.pdbx_description
1 polymer ?
#
loop_
_entity_poly.entity_id
_entity_poly.type
_entity_poly.pdbx_seq_one_letter_code
_entity_poly.pdbx_strand_id
1 'polypeptide(L)' 'MTKQMPMLNTIKDFAAKHGIETAYAFAQKTGISEATAYRLWRNKNNYPAKHIQERICETFNAKPGEFLDWEPKS' A
#
# COMPACT_ATOMS: atom_id res chain seq x y z
N MET A 1 2.49 -25.91 -14.67
CA MET A 1 2.42 -24.97 -13.52
C MET A 1 1.71 -23.70 -13.98
N THR A 2 0.53 -23.41 -13.46
CA THR A 2 -0.15 -22.12 -13.68
C THR A 2 0.65 -21.03 -12.95
N LYS A 3 1.39 -20.21 -13.71
CA LYS A 3 2.06 -18.99 -13.20
C LYS A 3 0.94 -18.10 -12.62
N GLN A 4 0.85 -18.07 -11.29
CA GLN A 4 -0.10 -17.25 -10.55
C GLN A 4 0.15 -15.78 -10.90
N MET A 5 -0.93 -15.04 -11.10
CA MET A 5 -0.93 -13.59 -11.23
C MET A 5 -1.26 -13.06 -9.84
N PRO A 6 -0.29 -12.55 -9.07
CA PRO A 6 -0.57 -12.10 -7.72
C PRO A 6 -1.13 -10.68 -7.76
N MET A 7 -2.08 -10.41 -6.88
CA MET A 7 -2.33 -9.05 -6.43
C MET A 7 -1.05 -8.54 -5.75
N LEU A 8 -0.79 -7.24 -5.81
CA LEU A 8 0.35 -6.63 -5.16
C LEU A 8 -0.09 -5.39 -4.39
N ASN A 9 0.43 -5.25 -3.18
CA ASN A 9 0.43 -3.98 -2.48
C ASN A 9 1.49 -3.06 -3.11
N THR A 10 1.04 -1.89 -3.57
CA THR A 10 1.86 -0.84 -4.19
C THR A 10 1.93 0.43 -3.35
N ILE A 11 1.66 0.35 -2.03
CA ILE A 11 1.67 1.49 -1.09
C ILE A 11 2.96 2.32 -1.17
N LYS A 12 4.13 1.68 -1.33
CA LYS A 12 5.39 2.42 -1.47
C LYS A 12 5.39 3.31 -2.72
N ASP A 13 4.96 2.75 -3.84
CA ASP A 13 4.94 3.45 -5.14
C ASP A 13 3.83 4.53 -5.14
N PHE A 14 2.69 4.24 -4.52
CA PHE A 14 1.62 5.19 -4.25
C PHE A 14 2.09 6.35 -3.37
N ALA A 15 2.74 6.08 -2.24
CA ALA A 15 3.25 7.10 -1.31
C ALA A 15 4.29 8.01 -1.97
N ALA A 16 5.16 7.46 -2.83
CA ALA A 16 6.13 8.24 -3.59
C ALA A 16 5.45 9.26 -4.53
N LYS A 17 4.34 8.90 -5.20
CA LYS A 17 3.54 9.84 -6.01
C LYS A 17 2.94 10.99 -5.19
N HIS A 18 2.79 10.80 -3.89
CA HIS A 18 2.33 11.82 -2.93
C HIS A 18 3.49 12.51 -2.18
N GLY A 19 4.74 12.35 -2.61
CA GLY A 19 5.90 13.00 -2.00
C GLY A 19 6.34 12.42 -0.66
N ILE A 20 5.98 11.16 -0.37
CA ILE A 20 6.33 10.47 0.88
C ILE A 20 7.33 9.35 0.57
N GLU A 21 8.55 9.52 1.06
CA GLU A 21 9.67 8.61 0.73
C GLU A 21 9.91 7.51 1.77
N THR A 22 9.32 7.61 2.96
CA THR A 22 9.58 6.69 4.07
C THR A 22 8.30 6.09 4.65
N ALA A 23 8.39 4.84 5.11
CA ALA A 23 7.30 4.15 5.80
C ALA A 23 6.87 4.88 7.08
N TYR A 24 7.83 5.50 7.78
CA TYR A 24 7.56 6.29 8.96
C TYR A 24 6.72 7.54 8.63
N ALA A 25 7.12 8.33 7.63
CA ALA A 25 6.34 9.50 7.21
C ALA A 25 4.93 9.11 6.72
N PHE A 26 4.81 7.96 6.04
CA PHE A 26 3.52 7.41 5.67
C PHE A 26 2.66 7.03 6.88
N ALA A 27 3.25 6.40 7.90
CA ALA A 27 2.58 6.08 9.16
C ALA A 27 2.07 7.34 9.86
N GLN A 28 2.92 8.37 9.97
CA GLN A 28 2.55 9.66 10.57
C GLN A 28 1.42 10.34 9.79
N LYS A 29 1.49 10.34 8.46
CA LYS A 29 0.47 10.98 7.60
C LYS A 29 -0.88 10.28 7.67
N THR A 30 -0.89 8.95 7.69
CA THR A 30 -2.12 8.13 7.70
C THR A 30 -2.61 7.80 9.10
N GLY A 31 -1.79 7.99 10.15
CA GLY A 31 -2.12 7.60 11.52
C GLY A 31 -2.23 6.08 11.72
N ILE A 32 -1.67 5.25 10.84
CA ILE A 32 -1.55 3.80 11.07
C ILE A 32 -0.31 3.51 11.91
N SER A 33 -0.27 2.34 12.57
CA SER A 33 0.92 1.96 13.34
C SER A 33 2.16 1.84 12.44
N GLU A 34 3.31 2.29 12.93
CA GLU A 34 4.59 2.19 12.21
C GLU A 34 4.92 0.75 11.85
N ALA A 35 4.70 -0.21 12.76
CA ALA A 35 4.91 -1.62 12.50
C ALA A 35 4.07 -2.11 11.29
N THR A 36 2.83 -1.64 11.17
CA THR A 36 1.98 -1.94 10.00
C THR A 36 2.53 -1.26 8.76
N ALA A 37 2.89 0.02 8.82
CA ALA A 37 3.46 0.74 7.70
C ALA A 37 4.73 0.05 7.18
N TYR A 38 5.69 -0.30 8.05
CA TYR A 38 6.90 -1.02 7.66
C TYR A 38 6.60 -2.40 7.06
N ARG A 39 5.65 -3.15 7.62
CA ARG A 39 5.24 -4.47 7.10
C ARG A 39 4.69 -4.38 5.67
N LEU A 40 3.86 -3.38 5.41
CA LEU A 40 3.27 -3.10 4.10
C LEU A 40 4.30 -2.55 3.11
N TRP A 41 5.24 -1.74 3.60
CA TRP A 41 6.25 -1.08 2.77
C TRP A 41 7.32 -2.04 2.24
N ARG A 42 7.70 -3.04 3.04
CA ARG A 42 8.83 -3.96 2.74
C ARG A 42 8.43 -5.16 1.88
N ASN A 43 7.15 -5.51 1.84
CA ASN A 43 6.70 -6.74 1.17
C ASN A 43 5.39 -6.49 0.42
N LYS A 44 5.46 -6.59 -0.92
CA LYS A 44 4.30 -6.40 -1.82
C LYS A 44 3.22 -7.48 -1.65
N ASN A 45 3.52 -8.60 -1.01
CA ASN A 45 2.54 -9.66 -0.70
C ASN A 45 1.82 -9.45 0.65
N ASN A 46 2.20 -8.43 1.43
CA ASN A 46 1.48 -8.06 2.63
C ASN A 46 0.43 -7.01 2.29
N TYR A 47 -0.84 -7.37 2.45
CA TYR A 47 -1.95 -6.49 2.09
C TYR A 47 -2.45 -5.68 3.30
N PRO A 48 -2.83 -4.41 3.10
CA PRO A 48 -3.55 -3.65 4.12
C PRO A 48 -4.90 -4.30 4.41
N ALA A 49 -5.22 -4.47 5.70
CA ALA A 49 -6.56 -4.87 6.13
C ALA A 49 -7.59 -3.77 5.80
N LYS A 50 -8.88 -4.10 5.74
CA LYS A 50 -9.97 -3.16 5.36
C LYS A 50 -9.87 -1.79 6.05
N HIS A 51 -9.74 -1.76 7.38
CA HIS A 51 -9.65 -0.51 8.14
C HIS A 51 -8.39 0.32 7.80
N ILE A 52 -7.29 -0.32 7.39
CA ILE A 52 -6.09 0.37 6.91
C ILE A 52 -6.33 0.93 5.51
N GLN A 53 -7.03 0.19 4.64
CA GLN A 53 -7.41 0.69 3.31
C GLN A 53 -8.31 1.92 3.44
N GLU A 54 -9.33 1.87 4.30
CA GLU A 54 -10.23 3.00 4.58
C GLU A 54 -9.44 4.23 5.05
N ARG A 55 -8.49 4.04 5.98
CA ARG A 55 -7.64 5.12 6.47
C ARG A 55 -6.77 5.77 5.39
N ILE A 56 -6.21 4.96 4.49
CA ILE A 56 -5.43 5.46 3.35
C ILE A 56 -6.35 6.22 2.39
N CYS A 57 -7.52 5.66 2.07
CA CYS A 57 -8.53 6.30 1.23
C CYS A 57 -8.97 7.66 1.79
N GLU A 58 -9.26 7.76 3.08
CA GLU A 58 -9.60 9.01 3.77
C GLU A 58 -8.45 10.02 3.73
N THR A 59 -7.22 9.57 4.01
CA THR A 59 -6.05 10.46 4.12
C THR A 59 -5.66 11.11 2.79
N PHE A 60 -5.74 10.34 1.70
CA PHE A 60 -5.28 10.77 0.38
C PHE A 60 -6.43 11.06 -0.59
N ASN A 61 -7.68 10.92 -0.16
CA ASN A 61 -8.86 10.94 -1.03
C ASN A 61 -8.69 10.00 -2.24
N ALA A 62 -8.21 8.79 -1.97
CA ALA A 62 -7.80 7.81 -2.97
C ALA A 62 -8.72 6.57 -2.97
N LYS A 63 -8.72 5.80 -4.06
CA LYS A 63 -9.38 4.49 -4.17
C LYS A 63 -8.39 3.36 -3.85
N PRO A 64 -8.85 2.20 -3.36
CA PRO A 64 -7.97 1.06 -3.08
C PRO A 64 -7.10 0.62 -4.27
N GLY A 65 -7.65 0.67 -5.49
CA GLY A 65 -6.91 0.33 -6.72
C GLY A 65 -5.76 1.27 -7.07
N GLU A 66 -5.56 2.37 -6.34
CA GLU A 66 -4.42 3.26 -6.53
C GLU A 66 -3.19 2.80 -5.73
N PHE A 67 -3.38 1.94 -4.73
CA PHE A 67 -2.32 1.39 -3.87
C PHE A 67 -2.38 -0.15 -3.74
N LEU A 68 -3.28 -0.79 -4.49
CA LEU A 68 -3.35 -2.23 -4.73
C LEU A 68 -3.43 -2.43 -6.23
N ASP A 69 -2.55 -3.27 -6.77
CA ASP A 69 -2.49 -3.53 -8.21
C ASP A 69 -2.59 -5.03 -8.50
N TRP A 70 -2.97 -5.36 -9.72
CA TRP A 70 -2.91 -6.72 -10.25
C TRP A 70 -1.86 -6.75 -11.35
N GLU A 71 -0.83 -7.60 -11.22
CA GLU A 71 0.21 -7.69 -12.24
C GLU A 71 -0.19 -8.77 -13.28
N PRO A 72 -0.68 -8.39 -14.48
CA PRO A 72 -0.88 -9.34 -15.56
C PRO A 72 0.48 -9.85 -16.07
N LYS A 73 0.51 -11.07 -16.60
CA LYS A 73 1.72 -11.57 -17.27
C LYS A 73 2.05 -10.68 -18.47
N SER A 74 3.25 -10.13 -18.49
CA SER A 74 4.00 -9.94 -19.74
C SER A 74 4.36 -11.29 -20.36
#